data_AF-A0A2T4TTY0-F1
#
_entry.id   AF-A0A2T4TTY0-F1
#
_cell.length_a   1.000
_cell.length_b   1.000
_cell.length_c   1.000
_cell.angle_alpha   90.00
_cell.angle_beta   90.00
_cell.angle_gamma   90.00
#
_symmetry.space_group_name_H-M   'P 1'
#
loop_
_entity.id
_entity.type
_entity.pdbx_description
1 polymer ?
#
loop_
_entity_poly.entity_id
_entity_poly.type
_entity_poly.pdbx_seq_one_letter_code
_entity_poly.pdbx_strand_id
1 'polypeptide(L)'
;MTREEIIRQGAPVGPNCFETDREEQWYKAGLHEGATATPWHDVKEELPDINIPILALTHSGNVVTTSMYIPRDVNGNILGDKEWKGNHAFKRSITHWMEIPQLPEKGGK
;
A
#
# COMPACT_ATOMS: atom_id res chain seq x y z
N MET A 1 -14.46 7.40 15.20
CA MET A 1 -15.85 7.15 15.56
C MET A 1 -15.86 6.08 16.65
N THR A 2 -16.34 6.38 17.87
CA THR A 2 -16.33 5.41 18.97
C THR A 2 -17.61 4.57 18.98
N ARG A 3 -17.56 3.42 19.65
CA ARG A 3 -18.72 2.51 19.82
C ARG A 3 -19.95 3.24 20.36
N GLU A 4 -19.78 4.22 21.24
CA GLU A 4 -20.91 4.99 21.79
C GLU A 4 -21.58 5.91 20.76
N GLU A 5 -20.83 6.41 19.77
CA GLU A 5 -21.36 7.27 18.71
C GLU A 5 -22.21 6.48 17.71
N ILE A 6 -21.80 5.25 17.37
CA ILE A 6 -22.52 4.37 16.44
C ILE A 6 -23.86 3.90 17.03
N ILE A 7 -23.87 3.56 18.32
CA ILE A 7 -25.08 3.18 19.05
C ILE A 7 -26.06 4.37 19.11
N ARG A 8 -25.56 5.59 19.25
CA ARG A 8 -26.37 6.82 19.22
C ARG A 8 -26.97 7.12 17.85
N GLN A 9 -26.37 6.65 16.75
CA GLN A 9 -26.90 6.84 15.40
C GLN A 9 -28.02 5.86 15.01
N GLY A 10 -28.37 4.90 15.87
CA GLY A 10 -29.56 4.06 15.69
C GLY A 10 -29.45 3.03 14.57
N ALA A 11 -28.24 2.72 14.09
CA ALA A 11 -28.02 1.66 13.12
C ALA A 11 -28.35 0.28 13.76
N PRO A 12 -29.10 -0.61 13.08
CA PRO A 12 -29.48 -1.89 13.65
C PRO A 12 -28.25 -2.78 13.81
N VAL A 13 -27.80 -2.94 15.05
CA VAL A 13 -26.68 -3.82 15.43
C VAL A 13 -27.23 -5.26 15.50
N GLY A 14 -27.12 -6.00 14.41
CA GLY A 14 -27.44 -7.43 14.39
C GLY A 14 -26.45 -8.24 15.25
N PRO A 15 -26.80 -9.45 15.74
CA PRO A 15 -25.99 -10.17 16.74
C PRO A 15 -24.64 -10.70 16.24
N ASN A 16 -24.27 -10.45 14.98
CA ASN A 16 -23.14 -11.10 14.30
C ASN A 16 -22.27 -10.14 13.48
N CYS A 17 -22.31 -8.84 13.75
CA CYS A 17 -21.54 -7.83 13.02
C CYS A 17 -20.21 -7.42 13.69
N PHE A 18 -19.73 -8.18 14.68
CA PHE A 18 -18.44 -7.90 15.31
C PHE A 18 -17.28 -8.52 14.50
N GLU A 19 -17.05 -8.00 13.29
CA GLU A 19 -15.68 -7.83 12.76
C GLU A 19 -15.02 -6.56 13.33
N THR A 20 -15.67 -5.89 14.28
CA THR A 20 -15.25 -4.61 14.88
C THR A 20 -13.90 -4.64 15.57
N ASP A 21 -13.45 -5.75 16.17
CA ASP A 21 -12.09 -5.79 16.75
C ASP A 21 -11.01 -5.77 15.65
N ARG A 22 -11.30 -6.38 14.48
CA ARG A 22 -10.40 -6.40 13.34
C ARG A 22 -10.41 -5.05 12.62
N GLU A 23 -11.59 -4.49 12.40
CA GLU A 23 -11.77 -3.17 11.81
C GLU A 23 -11.18 -2.06 12.70
N GLU A 24 -11.32 -2.16 14.03
CA GLU A 24 -10.73 -1.20 14.97
C GLU A 24 -9.20 -1.31 15.02
N GLN A 25 -8.63 -2.51 14.88
CA GLN A 25 -7.18 -2.69 14.72
C GLN A 25 -6.67 -2.05 13.42
N TRP A 26 -7.39 -2.22 12.31
CA TRP A 26 -7.02 -1.60 11.03
C TRP A 26 -7.15 -0.08 11.08
N TYR A 27 -8.19 0.43 11.75
CA TYR A 27 -8.37 1.86 11.98
C TYR A 27 -7.23 2.47 12.83
N LYS A 28 -6.77 1.77 13.88
CA LYS A 28 -5.64 2.20 14.72
C LYS A 28 -4.29 2.11 14.01
N ALA A 29 -4.16 1.26 12.98
CA ALA A 29 -2.99 1.17 12.11
C ALA A 29 -2.93 2.26 11.03
N GLY A 30 -3.84 3.25 11.06
CA GLY A 30 -3.89 4.36 10.10
C GLY A 30 -4.72 4.07 8.84
N LEU A 31 -5.39 2.92 8.78
CA LEU A 31 -6.26 2.55 7.66
C LEU A 31 -7.68 3.13 7.88
N HIS A 32 -7.79 4.46 7.86
CA HIS A 32 -9.03 5.18 8.22
C HIS A 32 -10.22 4.91 7.29
N GLU A 33 -9.98 4.44 6.05
CA GLU A 33 -11.03 4.15 5.07
C GLU A 33 -11.50 2.68 5.06
N GLY A 34 -11.06 1.86 6.02
CA GLY A 34 -11.50 0.47 6.13
C GLY A 34 -11.10 -0.40 4.92
N ALA A 35 -11.84 -1.48 4.66
CA ALA A 35 -11.66 -2.37 3.49
C ALA A 35 -11.86 -1.68 2.11
N THR A 36 -12.30 -0.43 2.12
CA THR A 36 -12.53 0.42 0.95
C THR A 36 -11.36 1.36 0.64
N ALA A 37 -10.36 1.47 1.51
CA ALA A 37 -9.11 2.15 1.18
C ALA A 37 -8.48 1.45 -0.02
N THR A 38 -8.25 2.17 -1.12
CA THR A 38 -7.41 1.67 -2.20
C THR A 38 -6.01 2.24 -1.98
N PRO A 39 -5.10 1.52 -1.29
CA PRO A 39 -3.75 2.03 -1.01
C PRO A 39 -2.87 2.09 -2.27
N TRP A 40 -3.47 1.93 -3.45
CA TRP A 40 -2.79 1.81 -4.72
C TRP A 40 -2.71 3.16 -5.41
N HIS A 41 -1.50 3.67 -5.57
CA HIS A 41 -1.17 4.87 -6.33
C HIS A 41 -1.05 4.51 -7.82
N ASP A 42 -1.70 5.26 -8.71
CA ASP A 42 -1.51 5.11 -10.17
C ASP A 42 -0.12 5.65 -10.54
N VAL A 43 0.65 4.84 -11.26
CA VAL A 43 1.99 5.18 -11.77
C VAL A 43 2.00 6.42 -12.66
N LYS A 44 0.88 6.76 -13.29
CA LYS A 44 0.72 7.95 -14.13
C LYS A 44 0.60 9.24 -13.33
N GLU A 45 0.08 9.17 -12.11
CA GLU A 45 -0.11 10.32 -11.23
C GLU A 45 1.14 10.53 -10.37
N GLU A 46 1.63 9.45 -9.76
CA GLU A 46 2.72 9.49 -8.81
C GLU A 46 3.64 8.29 -8.95
N LEU A 47 4.94 8.57 -8.87
CA LEU A 47 5.99 7.56 -8.86
C LEU A 47 6.63 7.52 -7.48
N PRO A 48 6.87 6.34 -6.90
CA PRO A 48 7.43 6.24 -5.57
C PRO A 48 8.86 6.78 -5.51
N ASP A 49 9.33 6.95 -4.27
CA ASP A 49 10.69 7.32 -3.98
C ASP A 49 11.70 6.21 -4.33
N ILE A 50 12.93 6.65 -4.53
CA ILE A 50 14.02 5.81 -5.01
C ILE A 50 14.53 4.93 -3.86
N ASN A 51 14.80 3.65 -4.15
CA ASN A 51 15.29 2.64 -3.20
C ASN A 51 14.36 2.30 -2.03
N ILE A 52 13.09 2.71 -2.08
CA ILE A 52 12.08 2.23 -1.14
C ILE A 52 11.44 0.95 -1.69
N PRO A 53 11.43 -0.15 -0.92
CA PRO A 53 10.73 -1.37 -1.34
C PRO A 53 9.21 -1.13 -1.26
N ILE A 54 8.55 -1.36 -2.39
CA ILE A 54 7.10 -1.18 -2.56
C ILE A 54 6.48 -2.45 -3.15
N LEU A 55 5.15 -2.55 -3.08
CA LEU A 55 4.38 -3.54 -3.82
C LEU A 55 3.88 -2.90 -5.12
N ALA A 56 4.15 -3.55 -6.25
CA ALA A 56 3.73 -3.11 -7.57
C ALA A 56 2.69 -4.07 -8.15
N LEU A 57 1.61 -3.51 -8.70
CA LEU A 57 0.55 -4.25 -9.39
C LEU A 57 0.77 -4.19 -10.90
N THR A 58 0.84 -5.35 -11.54
CA THR A 58 0.94 -5.45 -13.00
C THR A 58 -0.44 -5.46 -13.66
N HIS A 59 -0.52 -5.12 -14.96
CA HIS A 59 -1.76 -5.23 -15.74
C HIS A 59 -2.34 -6.65 -15.79
N SER A 60 -1.51 -7.67 -15.53
CA SER A 60 -1.94 -9.07 -15.44
C SER A 60 -2.52 -9.45 -14.07
N GLY A 61 -2.63 -8.48 -13.15
CA GLY A 61 -3.13 -8.70 -11.79
C GLY A 61 -2.12 -9.30 -10.82
N ASN A 62 -0.84 -9.40 -11.19
CA ASN A 62 0.19 -9.92 -10.28
C ASN A 62 0.72 -8.80 -9.38
N VAL A 63 0.90 -9.11 -8.11
CA VAL A 63 1.54 -8.22 -7.14
C VAL A 63 2.97 -8.70 -6.88
N VAL A 64 3.94 -7.81 -7.02
CA VAL A 64 5.35 -8.13 -6.79
C VAL A 64 6.05 -7.02 -6.02
N THR A 65 7.11 -7.38 -5.31
CA THR A 65 7.95 -6.40 -4.61
C THR A 65 9.00 -5.83 -5.57
N THR A 66 9.08 -4.50 -5.68
CA THR A 66 10.11 -3.81 -6.47
C THR A 66 10.45 -2.45 -5.85
N SER A 67 11.36 -1.71 -6.48
CA SER A 67 11.72 -0.34 -6.11
C SER A 67 12.17 0.44 -7.35
N MET A 68 12.13 1.77 -7.27
CA MET A 68 12.75 2.62 -8.28
C MET A 68 14.24 2.81 -8.00
N TYR A 69 15.02 3.06 -9.06
CA TYR A 69 16.44 3.42 -8.99
C TYR A 69 16.76 4.47 -10.05
N ILE A 70 17.88 5.19 -9.85
CA ILE A 70 18.49 6.00 -10.90
C ILE A 70 19.60 5.15 -11.53
N PRO A 71 19.55 4.88 -12.84
CA PRO A 71 20.58 4.09 -13.51
C PRO A 71 21.91 4.84 -13.50
N ARG A 72 22.98 4.12 -13.14
CA ARG A 72 24.34 4.66 -13.09
C ARG A 72 25.29 3.76 -13.88
N ASP A 73 26.30 4.37 -14.48
CA ASP A 73 27.40 3.61 -15.11
C ASP A 73 28.36 3.04 -14.05
N VAL A 74 29.36 2.29 -14.51
CA VAL A 74 30.40 1.71 -13.65
C VAL A 74 31.26 2.75 -12.92
N ASN A 75 31.25 3.99 -13.40
CA ASN A 75 31.98 5.13 -12.83
C ASN A 75 31.10 5.99 -11.90
N GLY A 76 29.82 5.64 -11.74
CA GLY A 76 28.85 6.37 -10.92
C GLY A 76 28.14 7.53 -11.61
N ASN A 77 28.35 7.75 -12.90
CA ASN A 77 27.64 8.78 -13.67
C ASN A 77 26.19 8.39 -13.89
N ILE A 78 25.28 9.37 -13.82
CA ILE A 78 23.85 9.18 -14.06
C ILE A 78 23.61 8.93 -15.55
N LEU A 79 22.98 7.79 -15.88
CA LEU A 79 22.71 7.36 -17.25
C LEU A 79 21.31 7.78 -17.75
N GLY A 80 20.42 8.19 -16.85
CA GLY A 80 19.06 8.58 -17.19
C GLY A 80 18.20 8.89 -15.97
N ASP A 81 16.91 9.05 -16.21
CA ASP A 81 15.92 9.34 -15.17
C ASP A 81 15.63 8.12 -14.29
N LYS A 82 14.91 8.36 -13.18
CA LYS A 82 14.47 7.28 -12.29
C LYS A 82 13.61 6.26 -13.04
N GLU A 83 13.87 4.98 -12.84
CA GLU A 83 13.13 3.89 -13.48
C GLU A 83 12.92 2.70 -12.53
N TRP A 84 11.98 1.82 -12.89
CA TRP A 84 11.71 0.59 -12.15
C TRP A 84 12.86 -0.41 -12.25
N LYS A 85 13.22 -1.07 -11.13
CA LYS A 85 14.10 -2.24 -11.17
C LYS A 85 13.41 -3.40 -11.91
N GLY A 86 14.16 -4.08 -12.77
CA GLY A 86 13.69 -5.22 -13.54
C GLY A 86 13.93 -5.07 -15.05
N ASN A 87 13.43 -6.03 -15.84
CA ASN A 87 13.56 -5.99 -17.29
C ASN A 87 12.52 -5.04 -17.92
N HIS A 88 12.74 -4.64 -19.17
CA HIS A 88 11.89 -3.68 -19.88
C HIS A 88 10.39 -4.06 -19.93
N ALA A 89 10.09 -5.35 -20.18
CA ALA A 89 8.72 -5.85 -20.23
C ALA A 89 8.01 -5.72 -18.89
N PHE A 90 8.74 -5.96 -17.80
CA PHE A 90 8.26 -5.80 -16.43
C PHE A 90 7.97 -4.33 -16.10
N LYS A 91 8.88 -3.40 -16.45
CA LYS A 91 8.64 -1.96 -16.16
C LYS A 91 7.36 -1.44 -16.82
N ARG A 92 7.08 -1.90 -18.03
CA ARG A 92 5.86 -1.55 -18.79
C ARG A 92 4.61 -2.25 -18.27
N SER A 93 4.75 -3.32 -17.50
CA SER A 93 3.59 -4.05 -17.00
C SER A 93 3.01 -3.44 -15.73
N ILE A 94 3.79 -2.65 -14.98
CA ILE A 94 3.37 -2.01 -13.73
C ILE A 94 2.35 -0.92 -14.02
N THR A 95 1.25 -0.95 -13.27
CA THR A 95 0.13 0.00 -13.39
C THR A 95 -0.08 0.81 -12.11
N HIS A 96 0.07 0.17 -10.95
CA HIS A 96 -0.11 0.81 -9.64
C HIS A 96 0.98 0.36 -8.68
N TRP A 97 1.17 1.11 -7.60
CA TRP A 97 2.07 0.75 -6.52
C TRP A 97 1.47 1.09 -5.15
N MET A 98 1.96 0.48 -4.08
CA MET A 98 1.61 0.81 -2.70
C MET A 98 2.80 0.56 -1.77
N GLU A 99 2.85 1.25 -0.62
CA GLU A 99 3.82 0.94 0.42
C GLU A 99 3.61 -0.47 0.99
N ILE A 100 4.71 -1.09 1.43
CA ILE A 100 4.61 -2.35 2.17
C ILE A 100 4.03 -2.04 3.56
N PRO A 101 2.86 -2.59 3.91
CA PRO A 101 2.25 -2.33 5.20
C PRO A 101 3.13 -2.89 6.32
N GLN A 102 3.36 -2.07 7.34
CA GLN A 102 4.07 -2.50 8.54
C GLN A 102 3.13 -3.36 9.38
N LEU A 103 3.60 -4.54 9.77
CA LEU A 103 2.88 -5.36 10.75
C LEU A 103 2.90 -4.64 12.10
N PRO A 104 1.78 -4.64 12.85
CA PRO A 104 1.79 -4.09 14.20
C PRO A 104 2.83 -4.87 15.03
N GLU A 105 3.71 -4.14 15.72
CA GLU A 105 4.64 -4.75 16.65
C GLU A 105 3.84 -5.57 17.65
N LYS A 106 4.16 -6.88 17.77
CA LYS A 106 3.55 -7.72 18.80
C LYS A 106 3.83 -7.06 20.14
N GLY A 107 2.80 -6.51 20.78
CA GLY A 107 2.89 -6.01 22.14
C GLY A 107 3.47 -7.11 23.03
N GLY A 108 4.74 -6.94 23.41
CA GLY A 108 5.40 -7.81 24.37
C GLY A 108 4.62 -7.76 25.67
N LYS A 109 4.13 -8.91 26.11
CA LYS A 109 3.82 -9.15 27.52
C LYS A 109 5.12 -9.39 28.28
#